data_AF-A0A661W1H1-F1
#
_entry.id   AF-A0A661W1H1-F1
#
_cell.length_a   1.000
_cell.length_b   1.000
_cell.length_c   1.000
_cell.angle_alpha   90.00
_cell.angle_beta   90.00
_cell.angle_gamma   90.00
#
_symmetry.space_group_name_H-M   'P 1'
#
loop_
_entity.id
_entity.type
_entity.pdbx_description
1 polymer ?
#
loop_
_entity_poly.entity_id
_entity_poly.type
_entity_poly.pdbx_seq_one_letter_code
_entity_poly.pdbx_strand_id
1 'polypeptide(L)'
;MRRFMRNMAFHFARRDLAAFLTEHEDDLLLIFREEMQTLDDELPEERLFIDIKMVPLGEMVLKASLRAITRFLRQDLERSSNLETAVGEEDSGT
;
A
#
# COMPACT_ATOMS: atom_id res chain seq x y z
N MET A 1 -0.52 20.30 26.93
CA MET A 1 0.74 20.16 26.17
C MET A 1 1.07 18.74 25.72
N ARG A 2 1.06 17.70 26.59
CA ARG A 2 1.42 16.31 26.20
C ARG A 2 0.67 15.73 24.99
N ARG A 3 -0.63 16.01 24.85
CA ARG A 3 -1.42 15.55 23.68
C ARG A 3 -0.96 16.16 22.35
N PHE A 4 -0.58 17.43 22.34
CA PHE A 4 -0.11 18.12 21.13
C PHE A 4 1.25 17.60 20.66
N MET A 5 2.19 17.38 21.60
CA MET A 5 3.48 16.77 21.29
C MET A 5 3.34 15.35 20.73
N ARG A 6 2.43 14.53 21.31
CA ARG A 6 2.18 13.17 20.82
C ARG A 6 1.61 13.15 19.41
N ASN A 7 0.67 14.04 19.11
CA ASN A 7 0.09 14.12 17.77
C ASN A 7 1.15 14.55 16.74
N MET A 8 1.98 15.54 17.05
CA MET A 8 3.06 16.00 16.16
C MET A 8 4.11 14.92 15.89
N ALA A 9 4.55 14.20 16.93
CA ALA A 9 5.49 13.08 16.77
C ALA A 9 4.90 11.97 15.87
N PHE A 10 3.61 11.72 15.99
CA PHE A 10 2.91 10.71 15.20
C PHE A 10 2.74 11.13 13.73
N HIS A 11 2.45 12.41 13.45
CA HIS A 11 2.41 12.94 12.08
C HIS A 11 3.79 12.88 11.40
N PHE A 12 4.85 13.20 12.14
CA PHE A 12 6.21 13.12 11.62
C PHE A 12 6.62 11.67 11.33
N ALA A 13 6.40 10.76 12.29
CA ALA A 13 6.71 9.34 12.14
C ALA A 13 5.96 8.68 10.97
N ARG A 14 4.70 9.08 10.72
CA ARG A 14 3.94 8.59 9.55
C ARG A 14 4.56 9.02 8.22
N ARG A 15 5.00 10.27 8.11
CA ARG A 15 5.65 10.78 6.88
C ARG A 15 7.00 10.13 6.65
N ASP A 16 7.77 9.97 7.72
CA ASP A 16 9.07 9.32 7.67
C ASP A 16 8.94 7.85 7.25
N LEU A 17 7.99 7.12 7.84
CA LEU A 17 7.68 5.74 7.44
C LEU A 17 7.21 5.65 5.98
N ALA A 18 6.40 6.59 5.50
CA ALA A 18 5.96 6.62 4.11
C ALA A 18 7.14 6.86 3.14
N ALA A 19 8.09 7.72 3.52
CA ALA A 19 9.31 7.94 2.75
C ALA A 19 10.19 6.68 2.73
N PHE A 20 10.42 6.08 3.90
CA PHE A 20 11.15 4.82 4.05
C PHE A 20 10.57 3.70 3.17
N LEU A 21 9.26 3.48 3.20
CA LEU A 21 8.60 2.46 2.38
C LEU A 21 8.73 2.73 0.87
N THR A 22 8.78 4.01 0.47
CA THR A 22 8.95 4.39 -0.94
C THR A 22 10.41 4.18 -1.38
N GLU A 23 11.37 4.52 -0.52
CA GLU A 23 12.80 4.39 -0.80
C GLU A 23 13.24 2.93 -0.89
N HIS A 24 12.65 2.06 -0.05
CA HIS A 24 12.99 0.65 0.02
C HIS A 24 11.99 -0.27 -0.72
N GLU A 25 11.17 0.26 -1.63
CA GLU A 25 10.19 -0.56 -2.38
C GLU A 25 10.87 -1.70 -3.16
N ASP A 26 11.99 -1.42 -3.85
CA ASP A 26 12.71 -2.42 -4.64
C ASP A 26 13.36 -3.49 -3.75
N ASP A 27 13.93 -3.10 -2.60
CA ASP A 27 14.50 -4.04 -1.63
C ASP A 27 13.40 -4.96 -1.06
N LEU A 28 12.24 -4.40 -0.73
CA LEU A 28 11.08 -5.16 -0.24
C LEU A 28 10.56 -6.11 -1.31
N LEU A 29 10.55 -5.70 -2.59
CA LEU A 29 10.15 -6.57 -3.70
C LEU A 29 11.13 -7.72 -3.92
N LEU A 30 12.43 -7.48 -3.75
CA LEU A 30 13.44 -8.52 -3.85
C LEU A 30 13.24 -9.60 -2.78
N ILE A 31 13.13 -9.18 -1.52
CA ILE A 31 12.89 -10.10 -0.38
C ILE A 31 11.57 -10.85 -0.58
N PHE A 32 10.52 -10.14 -0.98
CA PHE A 32 9.21 -10.75 -1.19
C PHE A 32 9.22 -11.78 -2.34
N ARG A 33 9.98 -11.52 -3.41
CA ARG A 33 10.15 -12.48 -4.50
C ARG A 33 10.79 -13.78 -4.02
N GLU A 34 11.81 -13.69 -3.17
CA GLU A 34 12.48 -14.86 -2.59
C GLU A 34 11.49 -15.70 -1.76
N GLU A 35 10.74 -15.05 -0.85
CA GLU A 35 9.74 -15.73 -0.02
C GLU A 35 8.62 -16.37 -0.86
N MET A 36 8.14 -15.68 -1.89
CA MET A 36 7.11 -16.24 -2.79
C MET A 36 7.62 -17.41 -3.62
N GLN A 37 8.90 -17.42 -3.99
CA GLN A 37 9.51 -18.55 -4.68
C GLN A 37 9.63 -19.75 -3.75
N THR A 38 10.06 -19.55 -2.50
CA THR A 38 10.08 -20.61 -1.49
C THR A 38 8.68 -21.19 -1.25
N LEU A 39 7.66 -20.33 -1.15
CA LEU A 39 6.28 -20.78 -1.00
C LEU A 39 5.78 -21.58 -2.20
N ASP A 40 6.12 -21.17 -3.43
CA ASP A 40 5.78 -21.91 -4.66
C ASP A 40 6.46 -23.29 -4.71
N ASP A 41 7.71 -23.38 -4.23
CA ASP A 41 8.46 -24.64 -4.17
C ASP A 41 7.91 -25.60 -3.10
N GLU A 42 7.35 -25.08 -2.01
CA GLU A 42 6.71 -25.85 -0.93
C GLU A 42 5.30 -26.36 -1.26
N LEU A 43 4.67 -25.85 -2.32
CA LEU A 43 3.31 -26.23 -2.75
C LEU A 43 3.32 -26.96 -4.12
N PRO A 44 4.03 -28.09 -4.27
CA PRO A 44 4.11 -28.80 -5.54
C PRO A 44 2.76 -29.37 -6.01
N GLU A 45 1.81 -29.56 -5.10
CA GLU A 45 0.49 -30.16 -5.35
C GLU A 45 -0.47 -29.22 -6.12
N GLU A 46 -0.28 -27.88 -6.02
CA GLU A 46 -1.11 -26.90 -6.75
C GLU A 46 -0.74 -26.77 -8.24
N ARG A 47 0.47 -27.22 -8.64
CA ARG A 47 0.94 -27.20 -10.03
C ARG A 47 0.07 -28.01 -11.00
N LEU A 48 -0.79 -28.90 -10.49
CA LEU A 48 -1.68 -29.74 -11.29
C LEU A 48 -3.01 -29.07 -11.68
N PHE A 49 -3.42 -28.01 -10.99
CA PHE A 49 -4.79 -27.48 -11.17
C PHE A 49 -4.87 -26.00 -11.54
N ILE A 50 -3.82 -25.20 -11.30
CA ILE A 50 -3.84 -23.77 -11.61
C ILE A 50 -2.43 -23.29 -12.06
N ASP A 51 -2.29 -22.85 -13.32
CA ASP A 51 -1.07 -22.19 -13.85
C ASP A 51 -1.00 -20.72 -13.37
N ILE A 52 -1.11 -20.48 -12.05
CA ILE A 52 -0.90 -19.15 -11.48
C ILE A 52 0.60 -18.99 -11.22
N LYS A 53 1.19 -17.98 -11.84
CA LYS A 53 2.56 -17.56 -11.52
C LYS A 53 2.53 -16.77 -10.21
N MET A 54 2.79 -17.46 -9.10
CA MET A 54 2.68 -16.92 -7.73
C MET A 54 3.58 -15.70 -7.49
N VAL A 55 4.80 -15.72 -8.04
CA VAL A 55 5.75 -14.60 -7.92
C VAL A 55 5.23 -13.31 -8.59
N PRO A 56 4.89 -13.28 -9.90
CA PRO A 56 4.29 -12.10 -10.53
C PRO A 56 3.00 -11.61 -9.87
N LEU A 57 2.11 -12.54 -9.49
CA LEU A 57 0.86 -12.17 -8.82
C LEU A 57 1.14 -11.51 -7.47
N GLY A 58 2.01 -12.12 -6.68
CA GLY A 58 2.44 -11.59 -5.39
C GLY A 58 3.07 -10.21 -5.51
N GLU A 59 3.94 -9.97 -6.51
CA GLU A 59 4.53 -8.65 -6.75
C GLU A 59 3.47 -7.57 -6.99
N MET A 60 2.42 -7.87 -7.78
CA MET A 60 1.33 -6.93 -8.00
C MET A 60 0.58 -6.62 -6.69
N VAL A 61 0.32 -7.65 -5.88
CA VAL A 61 -0.35 -7.51 -4.58
C VAL A 61 0.50 -6.70 -3.62
N LEU A 62 1.81 -6.95 -3.53
CA LEU A 62 2.72 -6.20 -2.68
C LEU A 62 2.78 -4.74 -3.11
N LYS A 63 2.95 -4.45 -4.40
CA LYS A 63 2.96 -3.06 -4.93
C LYS A 63 1.66 -2.32 -4.63
N ALA A 64 0.51 -2.98 -4.81
CA ALA A 64 -0.78 -2.41 -4.47
C ALA A 64 -0.88 -2.10 -2.96
N SER A 65 -0.38 -3.01 -2.12
CA SER A 65 -0.38 -2.88 -0.67
C SER A 65 0.53 -1.75 -0.20
N LEU A 66 1.78 -1.68 -0.69
CA LEU A 66 2.72 -0.59 -0.39
C LEU A 66 2.16 0.77 -0.81
N ARG A 67 1.52 0.84 -1.98
CA ARG A 67 0.83 2.05 -2.44
C ARG A 67 -0.32 2.44 -1.49
N ALA A 68 -1.15 1.49 -1.07
CA ALA A 68 -2.26 1.75 -0.15
C ALA A 68 -1.76 2.24 1.23
N ILE A 69 -0.75 1.56 1.79
CA ILE A 69 -0.14 1.91 3.06
C ILE A 69 0.50 3.31 2.98
N THR A 70 1.24 3.60 1.90
CA THR A 70 1.88 4.91 1.69
C THR A 70 0.84 6.03 1.62
N ARG A 71 -0.28 5.83 0.90
CA ARG A 71 -1.40 6.79 0.85
C ARG A 71 -2.04 7.00 2.22
N PHE A 72 -2.25 5.92 2.97
CA PHE A 72 -2.78 5.98 4.33
C PHE A 72 -1.87 6.79 5.26
N LEU A 73 -0.56 6.52 5.24
CA LEU A 73 0.42 7.22 6.07
C LEU A 73 0.52 8.71 5.71
N ARG A 74 0.38 9.05 4.42
CA ARG A 74 0.35 10.43 3.93
C ARG A 74 -0.96 11.16 4.22
N GLN A 75 -1.99 10.45 4.70
CA GLN A 75 -3.33 10.99 4.98
C GLN A 75 -4.04 11.47 3.70
N ASP A 76 -3.70 10.90 2.54
CA ASP A 76 -4.33 11.20 1.25
C ASP A 76 -5.82 10.78 1.21
N LEU A 77 -6.28 10.04 2.22
CA LEU A 77 -7.69 9.65 2.38
C LEU A 77 -8.61 10.86 2.60
N GLU A 78 -8.17 11.86 3.38
CA GLU A 78 -8.97 13.07 3.66
C GLU A 78 -9.17 13.93 2.40
N ARG A 79 -8.26 13.82 1.43
CA ARG A 79 -8.37 14.52 0.14
C ARG A 79 -9.32 13.84 -0.83
N SER A 80 -9.54 12.53 -0.66
CA SER A 80 -10.40 11.72 -1.53
C SER A 80 -11.88 11.90 -1.18
N SER A 81 -12.22 12.02 0.12
CA SER A 81 -13.60 12.32 0.57
C SER A 81 -14.07 13.72 0.18
N ASN A 82 -13.17 14.70 0.14
CA ASN A 82 -13.52 16.07 -0.23
C ASN A 82 -13.75 16.26 -1.74
N LEU A 83 -13.26 15.34 -2.57
CA LEU A 83 -13.52 15.36 -4.02
C LEU A 83 -14.90 14.78 -4.37
N GLU A 84 -15.36 13.77 -3.64
CA GLU A 84 -16.68 13.17 -3.82
C GLU A 84 -17.81 14.15 -3.48
N THR A 85 -17.60 15.03 -2.49
CA THR A 85 -18.55 16.09 -2.13
C THR A 85 -18.56 17.26 -3.14
N ALA A 86 -17.41 17.59 -3.75
CA ALA A 86 -17.31 18.73 -4.67
C ALA A 86 -17.96 18.45 -6.05
N VAL A 87 -18.02 17.18 -6.47
CA VAL A 87 -18.62 16.79 -7.77
C VAL A 87 -20.16 16.74 -7.69
N GLY A 88 -20.75 16.74 -6.49
CA GLY A 88 -22.20 16.71 -6.29
C GLY A 88 -22.92 18.06 -6.31
N GLU A 89 -22.19 19.19 -6.28
CA GLU A 89 -22.79 20.55 -6.23
C GLU A 89 -22.87 21.23 -7.61
N GLU A 90 -22.21 20.73 -8.65
CA GLU A 90 -22.18 21.38 -9.97
C GLU A 90 -23.30 20.95 -10.94
N ASP A 91 -24.17 19.97 -10.58
CA ASP A 91 -25.23 19.46 -11.47
C ASP A 91 -26.66 19.94 -11.11
N SER A 92 -26.80 20.94 -10.24
CA SER A 92 -28.10 21.52 -9.85
C SER A 92 -28.32 22.94 -10.43
N GLY A 93 -27.85 23.17 -11.65
CA GLY A 93 -27.84 24.50 -12.26
C GLY A 93 -28.25 24.50 -13.73
N THR A 94 -29.46 24.04 -14.07
CA THR A 94 -30.24 24.58 -15.20
C THR A 94 -31.73 24.37 -15.01
#